data_AF-A0A351LFN3-F1
#
_entry.id   AF-A0A351LFN3-F1
#
_cell.length_a   1.000
_cell.length_b   1.000
_cell.length_c   1.000
_cell.angle_alpha   90.00
_cell.angle_beta   90.00
_cell.angle_gamma   90.00
#
_symmetry.space_group_name_H-M   'P 1'
#
loop_
_entity.id
_entity.type
_entity.pdbx_description
1 polymer ?
#
loop_
_entity_poly.entity_id
_entity_poly.type
_entity_poly.pdbx_seq_one_letter_code
_entity_poly.pdbx_strand_id
1 'polypeptide(L)' 'IGFLISKGGITSNDVLSTGLALTGARLLGQILAGCSMVRTPADHALFPNLPVVLFPGNVGDSDALATIYRRLTR' A
#
# COMPACT_ATOMS: atom_id res chain seq x y z
N ILE A 1 2.50 7.59 -12.89
CA ILE A 1 2.83 7.48 -11.45
C ILE A 1 2.59 6.02 -11.08
N GLY A 2 3.55 5.36 -10.43
CA GLY A 2 3.41 3.95 -10.02
C GLY A 2 2.61 3.79 -8.73
N PHE A 3 2.54 2.57 -8.24
CA PHE A 3 1.99 2.22 -6.92
C PHE A 3 2.85 1.13 -6.30
N LEU A 4 2.76 0.97 -4.98
CA LEU A 4 3.41 -0.11 -4.24
C LEU A 4 2.36 -1.01 -3.61
N ILE A 5 2.51 -2.32 -3.75
CA ILE A 5 1.70 -3.31 -3.02
C ILE A 5 2.67 -4.11 -2.14
N SER A 6 2.50 -4.02 -0.83
CA SER A 6 3.25 -4.82 0.14
C SER A 6 2.33 -5.86 0.77
N LYS A 7 2.83 -7.09 0.93
CA LYS A 7 2.10 -8.19 1.57
C LYS A 7 2.78 -8.66 2.86
N GLY A 8 1.99 -8.92 3.89
CA GLY A 8 2.44 -9.30 5.23
C GLY A 8 2.50 -8.10 6.17
N GLY A 9 2.17 -8.33 7.45
CA GLY A 9 2.10 -7.25 8.45
C GLY A 9 3.46 -6.61 8.71
N ILE A 10 4.48 -7.43 9.02
CA ILE A 10 5.85 -6.98 9.29
C ILE A 10 6.45 -6.31 8.05
N THR A 11 6.40 -6.98 6.90
CA THR A 11 6.91 -6.42 5.64
C THR A 11 6.27 -5.08 5.30
N SER A 12 4.95 -4.94 5.47
CA SER A 12 4.26 -3.68 5.20
C SER A 12 4.66 -2.59 6.19
N ASN A 13 4.87 -2.93 7.46
CA ASN A 13 5.38 -1.99 8.44
C ASN A 13 6.82 -1.53 8.11
N ASP A 14 7.70 -2.44 7.72
CA ASP A 14 9.09 -2.11 7.39
C ASP A 14 9.18 -1.28 6.11
N VAL A 15 8.33 -1.58 5.13
CA VAL A 15 8.17 -0.77 3.91
C VAL A 15 7.77 0.68 4.26
N LEU A 16 6.82 0.88 5.17
CA LEU A 16 6.39 2.22 5.54
C LEU A 16 7.42 2.96 6.42
N SER A 17 7.91 2.30 7.47
CA SER A 17 8.75 2.91 8.50
C SER A 17 10.20 3.08 8.09
N THR A 18 10.76 2.09 7.39
CA THR A 18 12.18 2.06 7.00
C THR A 18 12.35 2.33 5.52
N GLY A 19 11.58 1.66 4.66
CA GLY A 19 11.69 1.80 3.20
C GLY A 19 11.28 3.19 2.69
N LEU A 20 10.17 3.71 3.21
CA LEU A 20 9.62 5.02 2.86
C LEU A 20 9.86 6.09 3.94
N ALA A 21 10.50 5.73 5.05
CA ALA A 21 10.80 6.65 6.16
C ALA A 21 9.59 7.49 6.63
N LEU A 22 8.38 6.91 6.60
CA LEU A 22 7.16 7.61 6.97
C LEU A 22 7.01 7.68 8.48
N THR A 23 6.90 8.89 9.01
CA THR A 23 6.51 9.14 10.42
C THR A 23 4.99 9.09 10.62
N GLY A 24 4.24 9.16 9.53
CA GLY A 24 2.79 9.03 9.48
C GLY A 24 2.33 8.85 8.04
N ALA A 25 1.16 8.26 7.86
CA ALA A 25 0.56 8.08 6.54
C ALA A 25 -0.95 8.35 6.60
N ARG A 26 -1.48 8.93 5.52
CA ARG A 26 -2.92 9.16 5.40
C ARG A 26 -3.58 7.88 4.89
N LEU A 27 -4.48 7.31 5.68
CA LEU A 27 -5.36 6.23 5.24
C LEU A 27 -6.34 6.76 4.18
N LEU A 28 -6.35 6.14 3.01
CA LEU A 28 -7.26 6.46 1.91
C LEU A 28 -8.54 5.63 1.94
N GLY A 29 -8.48 4.46 2.58
CA GLY A 29 -9.58 3.50 2.67
C GLY A 29 -9.10 2.10 2.38
N GLN A 30 -10.00 1.25 1.90
CA GLN A 30 -9.71 -0.14 1.57
C GLN A 30 -9.91 -0.40 0.07
N ILE A 31 -8.89 -0.95 -0.58
CA ILE A 31 -8.96 -1.33 -2.00
C ILE A 31 -9.61 -2.70 -2.21
N LEU A 32 -9.57 -3.54 -1.17
CA LEU A 32 -10.24 -4.82 -1.06
C LEU A 32 -10.61 -5.00 0.42
N ALA A 33 -11.64 -5.80 0.74
CA ALA A 33 -12.01 -6.04 2.13
C ALA A 33 -10.79 -6.57 2.93
N GLY A 34 -10.37 -5.83 3.95
CA GLY A 34 -9.18 -6.16 4.75
C GLY A 34 -7.84 -5.71 4.16
N CYS A 35 -7.78 -5.14 2.95
CA CYS A 35 -6.57 -4.56 2.37
C CYS A 35 -6.67 -3.04 2.32
N SER A 36 -5.89 -2.38 3.17
CA SER A 36 -5.88 -0.92 3.31
C SER A 36 -4.96 -0.26 2.29
N MET A 37 -5.26 0.98 1.93
CA MET A 37 -4.41 1.81 1.10
C MET A 37 -4.06 3.12 1.83
N VAL A 38 -2.79 3.47 1.81
CA VAL A 38 -2.27 4.73 2.34
C VAL A 38 -1.61 5.53 1.22
N ARG A 39 -1.37 6.82 1.47
CA ARG A 39 -0.60 7.69 0.58
C ARG A 39 0.58 8.29 1.30
N THR A 40 1.73 8.33 0.63
CA THR A 40 2.85 9.16 1.09
C THR A 40 2.46 10.65 1.05
N PRO A 41 3.10 11.48 1.89
CA PRO A 41 2.94 12.93 1.83
C PRO A 41 3.30 13.53 0.47
N ALA A 42 2.75 14.70 0.15
CA ALA A 42 3.01 15.37 -1.12
C ALA A 42 4.44 15.92 -1.23
N ASP A 43 5.09 16.15 -0.08
CA ASP A 43 6.45 16.64 0.11
C ASP A 43 7.47 15.51 0.33
N HIS A 44 7.08 14.25 0.16
CA HIS A 44 8.00 13.12 0.26
C HIS A 44 9.10 13.22 -0.82
N ALA A 45 10.38 13.17 -0.40
CA ALA A 45 11.53 13.47 -1.25
C ALA A 45 11.62 12.66 -2.57
N LEU A 46 11.40 11.34 -2.50
CA LEU A 46 11.51 10.46 -3.68
C LEU A 46 10.16 10.05 -4.30
N PHE A 47 9.12 9.93 -3.47
CA PHE A 47 7.85 9.31 -3.84
C PHE A 47 6.67 10.16 -3.39
N PRO A 48 6.50 11.40 -3.89
CA PRO A 48 5.38 12.25 -3.49
C PRO A 48 4.04 11.66 -3.96
N ASN A 49 3.05 11.65 -3.07
CA ASN A 49 1.69 11.15 -3.33
C ASN A 49 1.60 9.69 -3.82
N LEU A 50 2.63 8.87 -3.56
CA LEU A 50 2.66 7.46 -3.92
C LEU A 50 1.56 6.68 -3.17
N PRO A 51 0.65 5.98 -3.88
CA PRO A 51 -0.27 5.04 -3.26
C PRO A 51 0.46 3.77 -2.83
N VAL A 52 0.21 3.33 -1.60
CA VAL A 52 0.77 2.11 -1.03
C VAL A 52 -0.36 1.24 -0.49
N VAL A 53 -0.49 0.02 -1.01
CA VAL A 53 -1.42 -0.99 -0.52
C VAL A 53 -0.74 -1.85 0.54
N LEU A 54 -1.39 -1.97 1.68
CA LEU A 54 -1.00 -2.82 2.81
C LEU A 54 -1.88 -4.06 2.78
N PHE A 55 -1.33 -5.17 2.30
CA PHE A 55 -2.04 -6.43 2.12
C PHE A 55 -1.66 -7.37 3.28
N PRO A 56 -2.58 -7.69 4.22
CA PRO A 56 -2.31 -8.69 5.25
C PRO A 56 -2.03 -10.09 4.69
N GLY A 57 -1.21 -10.88 5.38
CA GLY A 57 -0.77 -12.19 4.87
C GLY A 57 -1.90 -13.22 4.70
N ASN A 58 -2.99 -13.08 5.45
CA ASN A 58 -4.09 -14.02 5.59
C ASN A 58 -5.42 -13.53 4.98
N VAL A 59 -5.40 -12.47 4.17
CA VAL A 59 -6.61 -11.88 3.56
C VAL A 59 -6.70 -12.26 2.09
N GLY A 60 -7.92 -12.28 1.55
CA GLY A 60 -8.18 -12.47 0.11
C GLY A 60 -8.09 -13.91 -0.37
N ASP A 61 -8.49 -14.10 -1.63
CA ASP A 61 -8.39 -15.36 -2.38
C ASP A 61 -7.11 -15.42 -3.23
N SER A 62 -6.99 -16.48 -4.05
CA SER A 62 -5.87 -16.65 -5.00
C SER A 62 -5.73 -15.51 -6.00
N ASP A 63 -6.80 -14.78 -6.28
CA ASP A 63 -6.86 -13.71 -7.29
C ASP A 63 -6.81 -12.31 -6.69
N ALA A 64 -6.75 -12.19 -5.36
CA ALA A 64 -6.85 -10.92 -4.66
C ALA A 64 -5.75 -9.93 -5.07
N LEU A 65 -4.51 -10.40 -5.22
CA LEU A 65 -3.40 -9.56 -5.67
C LEU A 65 -3.60 -9.07 -7.11
N ALA A 66 -4.01 -9.96 -8.01
CA ALA A 66 -4.31 -9.61 -9.40
C ALA A 66 -5.49 -8.62 -9.49
N THR A 67 -6.48 -8.78 -8.63
CA THR A 67 -7.63 -7.85 -8.52
C THR A 67 -7.20 -6.47 -8.06
N ILE A 68 -6.35 -6.38 -7.04
CA ILE A 68 -5.78 -5.11 -6.57
C ILE A 68 -4.98 -4.44 -7.70
N TYR A 69 -4.10 -5.20 -8.36
CA TYR A 69 -3.31 -4.70 -9.49
C TYR A 69 -4.20 -4.11 -10.59
N ARG A 70 -5.23 -4.84 -11.04
CA ARG A 70 -6.19 -4.36 -12.06
C ARG A 70 -6.97 -3.12 -11.63
N ARG A 71 -7.25 -2.94 -10.34
CA ARG A 71 -7.93 -1.74 -9.83
C ARG A 71 -7.03 -0.49 -9.85
N LEU A 72 -5.72 -0.67 -9.72
CA LEU A 72 -4.74 0.42 -9.71
C LEU A 72 -4.19 0.79 -11.10
N THR A 73 -4.30 -0.12 -12.07
CA THR A 73 -3.83 0.10 -13.45
C THR A 73 -4.92 0.53 -14.43
N ARG A 74 -6.16 0.67 -13.94
CA ARG A 74 -7.27 1.23 -14.71
C ARG A 74 -7.23 2.76 -14.77
#